data_AF-A0A9W4K415-F1
#
_entry.id   AF-A0A9W4K415-F1
#
_cell.length_a   1.000
_cell.length_b   1.000
_cell.length_c   1.000
_cell.angle_alpha   90.00
_cell.angle_beta   90.00
_cell.angle_gamma   90.00
#
_symmetry.space_group_name_H-M   'P 1'
#
loop_
_entity.id
_entity.type
_entity.pdbx_description
1 polymer ?
#
loop_
_entity_poly.entity_id
_entity_poly.type
_entity_poly.pdbx_seq_one_letter_code
_entity_poly.pdbx_strand_id
1 'polypeptide(L)'
;MPMKLEGSCQCGGVEFTLQSQTPVPYQLCACSICRKVGGHLGCVNIGGIADSLNIIKGKDLIKKYHAIKDRGTPEEELCSSERNFCSNCSTMIWVWDHRWSELIHPFASAIDTDLPVPYEMVCIMEGSKPAWARWPEGKKSVHEVYGGDSLEGWHKKHGFFVE
;
A
#
# COMPACT_ATOMS: atom_id res chain seq x y z
N MET A 1 -3.46 -14.23 -16.76
CA MET A 1 -3.82 -14.72 -15.41
C MET A 1 -3.15 -13.79 -14.42
N PRO A 2 -3.89 -13.27 -13.40
CA PRO A 2 -3.33 -12.40 -12.39
C PRO A 2 -2.05 -12.98 -11.76
N MET A 3 -1.14 -12.10 -11.35
CA MET A 3 0.09 -12.51 -10.69
C MET A 3 -0.21 -12.93 -9.25
N LYS A 4 0.19 -14.15 -8.88
CA LYS A 4 0.16 -14.58 -7.48
C LYS A 4 1.26 -13.85 -6.72
N LEU A 5 0.87 -13.17 -5.64
CA LEU A 5 1.76 -12.55 -4.67
C LEU A 5 1.76 -13.38 -3.40
N GLU A 6 2.96 -13.64 -2.89
CA GLU A 6 3.24 -14.25 -1.60
C GLU A 6 3.85 -13.17 -0.70
N GLY A 7 3.41 -13.11 0.55
CA GLY A 7 3.87 -12.10 1.47
C GLY A 7 3.91 -12.60 2.91
N SER A 8 4.72 -11.92 3.71
CA SER A 8 4.93 -12.24 5.11
C SER A 8 5.20 -10.99 5.94
N CYS A 9 5.09 -11.14 7.26
CA CYS A 9 5.57 -10.12 8.20
C CYS A 9 7.04 -10.35 8.57
N GLN A 10 7.71 -9.32 9.09
CA GLN A 10 9.14 -9.38 9.42
C GLN A 10 9.52 -10.52 10.39
N CYS A 11 8.68 -10.83 11.39
CA CYS A 11 8.96 -11.92 12.32
C CYS A 11 8.62 -13.32 11.79
N GLY A 12 8.08 -13.43 10.56
CA GLY A 12 7.63 -14.69 9.97
C GLY A 12 6.40 -15.32 10.64
N GLY A 13 5.73 -14.60 11.56
CA GLY A 13 4.53 -15.09 12.25
C GLY A 13 3.26 -15.08 11.38
N VAL A 14 3.21 -14.22 10.38
CA VAL A 14 2.11 -14.10 9.41
C VAL A 14 2.63 -14.38 8.01
N GLU A 15 1.91 -15.23 7.27
CA GLU A 15 2.13 -15.50 5.85
C GLU A 15 0.79 -15.49 5.13
N PHE A 16 0.77 -14.96 3.91
CA PHE A 16 -0.44 -14.84 3.10
C PHE A 16 -0.12 -14.88 1.61
N THR A 17 -1.14 -15.16 0.80
CA THR A 17 -1.09 -15.03 -0.66
C THR A 17 -2.30 -14.28 -1.17
N LEU A 18 -2.16 -13.61 -2.31
CA LEU A 18 -3.28 -13.04 -3.06
C LEU A 18 -2.96 -12.96 -4.56
N GLN A 19 -3.94 -12.60 -5.36
CA GLN A 19 -3.81 -12.35 -6.80
C GLN A 19 -3.79 -10.84 -7.07
N SER A 20 -2.97 -10.42 -8.03
CA SER A 20 -2.82 -9.02 -8.44
C SER A 20 -2.83 -8.88 -9.96
N GLN A 21 -3.68 -7.98 -10.44
CA GLN A 21 -3.65 -7.50 -11.83
C GLN A 21 -2.76 -6.25 -11.99
N THR A 22 -2.30 -5.69 -10.87
CA THR A 22 -1.55 -4.43 -10.79
C THR A 22 -0.32 -4.57 -9.88
N PRO A 23 0.61 -5.50 -10.19
CA PRO A 23 1.68 -5.89 -9.27
C PRO A 23 2.82 -4.87 -9.15
N VAL A 24 2.88 -3.83 -10.00
CA VAL A 24 4.02 -2.91 -10.03
C VAL A 24 3.94 -1.92 -8.85
N PRO A 25 4.94 -1.88 -7.96
CA PRO A 25 4.96 -0.99 -6.80
C PRO A 25 5.40 0.44 -7.18
N TYR A 26 4.59 1.13 -8.00
CA TYR A 26 4.99 2.42 -8.60
C TYR A 26 4.61 3.66 -7.76
N GLN A 27 3.56 3.59 -6.92
CA GLN A 27 2.98 4.77 -6.28
C GLN A 27 3.40 4.88 -4.81
N LEU A 28 4.17 5.92 -4.48
CA LEU A 28 4.64 6.21 -3.13
C LEU A 28 3.81 7.33 -2.51
N CYS A 29 3.07 7.00 -1.45
CA CYS A 29 2.30 7.97 -0.68
C CYS A 29 3.10 8.47 0.52
N ALA A 30 3.41 9.76 0.53
CA ALA A 30 4.11 10.40 1.64
C ALA A 30 3.17 11.25 2.49
N CYS A 31 1.91 10.85 2.73
CA CYS A 31 1.05 11.54 3.70
C CYS A 31 1.46 11.24 5.15
N SER A 32 0.96 12.04 6.10
CA SER A 32 1.30 11.90 7.52
C SER A 32 0.99 10.51 8.08
N ILE A 33 -0.11 9.89 7.65
CA ILE A 33 -0.48 8.52 8.03
C ILE A 33 0.57 7.56 7.50
N CYS A 34 0.82 7.54 6.19
CA CYS A 34 1.76 6.62 5.56
C CYS A 34 3.17 6.72 6.14
N ARG A 35 3.67 7.94 6.39
CA ARG A 35 4.98 8.14 7.01
C ARG A 35 5.07 7.64 8.45
N LYS A 36 3.96 7.68 9.19
CA LYS A 36 3.92 7.27 10.60
C LYS A 36 3.67 5.77 10.77
N VAL A 37 2.91 5.15 9.87
CA VAL A 37 2.54 3.73 10.01
C VAL A 37 3.36 2.79 9.12
N GLY A 38 3.80 3.21 7.95
CA GLY A 38 4.40 2.29 6.96
C GLY A 38 5.85 2.59 6.57
N GLY A 39 6.49 3.62 7.11
CA GLY A 39 7.92 3.83 6.96
C GLY A 39 8.33 5.29 6.86
N HIS A 40 9.63 5.58 6.99
CA HIS A 40 10.12 6.95 7.15
C HIS A 40 9.68 7.92 6.03
N LEU A 41 9.59 7.41 4.79
CA LEU A 41 9.26 8.21 3.61
C LEU A 41 7.77 8.12 3.25
N GLY A 42 7.10 7.04 3.61
CA GLY A 42 5.73 6.76 3.18
C GLY A 42 5.50 5.28 2.93
N CYS A 43 4.45 4.98 2.18
CA CYS A 43 4.04 3.63 1.84
C CYS A 43 3.89 3.48 0.33
N VAL A 44 4.25 2.30 -0.19
CA VAL A 44 3.87 1.87 -1.53
C VAL A 44 2.86 0.74 -1.40
N ASN A 45 1.69 0.94 -1.98
CA ASN A 45 0.64 -0.08 -2.03
C ASN A 45 0.52 -0.65 -3.44
N ILE A 46 0.22 -1.94 -3.50
CA ILE A 46 -0.02 -2.69 -4.74
C ILE A 46 -1.52 -3.01 -4.78
N GLY A 47 -2.13 -3.09 -5.96
CA GLY A 47 -3.53 -3.51 -6.05
C GLY A 47 -3.65 -5.04 -6.01
N GLY A 48 -4.66 -5.54 -5.33
CA GLY A 48 -4.94 -6.96 -5.19
C GLY A 48 -6.43 -7.25 -5.24
N ILE A 49 -6.77 -8.49 -5.59
CA ILE A 49 -8.16 -8.98 -5.62
C ILE A 49 -8.52 -9.50 -4.23
N ALA A 50 -9.44 -8.84 -3.53
CA ALA A 50 -9.74 -9.13 -2.12
C ALA A 50 -10.15 -10.59 -1.88
N ASP A 51 -11.03 -11.14 -2.73
CA ASP A 51 -11.54 -12.51 -2.60
C ASP A 51 -10.47 -13.59 -2.81
N SER A 52 -9.31 -13.23 -3.36
CA SER A 52 -8.19 -14.15 -3.54
C SER A 52 -7.23 -14.21 -2.34
N LEU A 53 -7.44 -13.36 -1.33
CA LEU A 53 -6.62 -13.35 -0.12
C LEU A 53 -6.76 -14.68 0.61
N ASN A 54 -5.64 -15.36 0.79
CA ASN A 54 -5.52 -16.57 1.58
C ASN A 54 -4.45 -16.39 2.65
N ILE A 55 -4.85 -16.39 3.92
CA ILE A 55 -3.92 -16.32 5.07
C ILE A 55 -3.41 -17.73 5.34
N ILE A 56 -2.12 -17.98 5.10
CA ILE A 56 -1.48 -19.28 5.29
C ILE A 56 -1.30 -19.56 6.77
N LYS A 57 -0.83 -18.58 7.55
CA LYS A 57 -0.66 -18.69 9.01
C LYS A 57 -0.70 -17.34 9.71
N GLY A 58 -0.90 -17.36 11.03
CA GLY A 58 -0.81 -16.17 11.88
C GLY A 58 -2.04 -15.25 11.87
N LYS A 59 -3.23 -15.77 11.52
CA LYS A 59 -4.47 -14.98 11.46
C LYS A 59 -4.79 -14.28 12.79
N ASP A 60 -4.48 -14.91 13.90
CA ASP A 60 -4.63 -14.41 15.28
C ASP A 60 -3.66 -13.26 15.61
N LEU A 61 -2.52 -13.19 14.91
CA LEU A 61 -1.53 -12.13 15.06
C LEU A 61 -1.90 -10.87 14.27
N ILE A 62 -2.88 -10.93 13.37
CA ILE A 62 -3.28 -9.78 12.55
C ILE A 62 -4.22 -8.89 13.34
N LYS A 63 -3.83 -7.62 13.52
CA LYS A 63 -4.67 -6.58 14.11
C LYS A 63 -5.01 -5.51 13.08
N LYS A 64 -6.13 -4.84 13.32
CA LYS A 64 -6.66 -3.78 12.45
C LYS A 64 -6.50 -2.43 13.14
N TYR A 65 -6.07 -1.44 12.38
CA TYR A 65 -5.97 -0.05 12.82
C TYR A 65 -6.67 0.86 11.82
N HIS A 66 -7.55 1.72 12.34
CA HIS A 66 -8.17 2.80 11.59
C HIS A 66 -7.38 4.08 11.85
N ALA A 67 -6.81 4.65 10.79
CA ALA A 67 -6.05 5.89 10.91
C ALA A 67 -6.98 7.09 11.14
N ILE A 68 -6.44 8.14 11.75
CA ILE A 68 -7.13 9.43 11.91
C ILE A 68 -6.56 10.39 10.86
N LYS A 69 -7.40 10.90 9.97
CA LYS A 69 -7.02 11.97 9.03
C LYS A 69 -7.22 13.33 9.69
N ASP A 70 -6.44 14.32 9.24
CA ASP A 70 -6.53 15.71 9.70
C ASP A 70 -6.45 15.87 11.23
N ARG A 71 -5.66 15.00 11.86
CA ARG A 71 -5.54 14.90 13.32
C ARG A 71 -5.13 16.23 13.94
N GLY A 72 -5.93 16.73 14.86
CA GLY A 72 -5.74 18.00 15.56
C GLY A 72 -6.34 19.22 14.85
N THR A 73 -7.09 19.05 13.76
CA THR A 73 -7.86 20.12 13.10
C THR A 73 -9.37 19.93 13.29
N PRO A 74 -10.20 20.93 12.99
CA PRO A 74 -11.67 20.79 13.03
C PRO A 74 -12.23 19.71 12.09
N GLU A 75 -11.47 19.29 11.09
CA GLU A 75 -11.81 18.28 10.09
C GLU A 75 -11.32 16.86 10.46
N GLU A 76 -10.85 16.66 11.70
CA GLU A 76 -10.38 15.36 12.19
C GLU A 76 -11.45 14.27 12.01
N GLU A 77 -11.08 13.15 11.40
CA GLU A 77 -12.01 12.06 11.12
C GLU A 77 -11.30 10.69 11.15
N LEU A 78 -12.01 9.68 11.64
CA LEU A 78 -11.57 8.29 11.58
C LEU A 78 -11.73 7.75 10.15
N CYS A 79 -10.63 7.26 9.56
CA CYS A 79 -10.65 6.63 8.25
C CYS A 79 -11.45 5.31 8.29
N SER A 80 -12.32 5.11 7.31
CA SER A 80 -13.04 3.84 7.10
C SER A 80 -12.13 2.66 6.75
N SER A 81 -10.94 2.93 6.19
CA SER A 81 -10.00 1.90 5.78
C SER A 81 -9.32 1.22 6.97
N GLU A 82 -9.30 -0.11 6.91
CA GLU A 82 -8.64 -1.00 7.85
C GLU A 82 -7.20 -1.23 7.42
N ARG A 83 -6.24 -0.81 8.25
CA ARG A 83 -4.84 -1.15 8.05
C ARG A 83 -4.51 -2.38 8.89
N ASN A 84 -4.15 -3.47 8.22
CA ASN A 84 -3.88 -4.76 8.83
C ASN A 84 -2.37 -4.90 9.06
N PHE A 85 -1.98 -5.25 10.29
CA PHE A 85 -0.58 -5.34 10.70
C PHE A 85 -0.32 -6.53 11.63
N CYS A 86 0.91 -7.01 11.64
CA CYS A 86 1.33 -8.04 12.59
C CYS A 86 1.50 -7.44 13.98
N SER A 87 0.79 -7.96 14.98
CA SER A 87 0.87 -7.49 16.37
C SER A 87 2.21 -7.76 17.06
N ASN A 88 3.02 -8.70 16.55
CA ASN A 88 4.32 -9.03 17.14
C ASN A 88 5.44 -8.10 16.65
N CYS A 89 5.48 -7.79 15.35
CA CYS A 89 6.60 -7.05 14.74
C CYS A 89 6.18 -5.73 14.09
N SER A 90 4.90 -5.38 14.14
CA SER A 90 4.34 -4.15 13.56
C SER A 90 4.48 -4.01 12.05
N THR A 91 4.80 -5.08 11.32
CA THR A 91 4.80 -5.05 9.85
C THR A 91 3.39 -4.75 9.35
N MET A 92 3.25 -3.65 8.60
CA MET A 92 2.04 -3.33 7.86
C MET A 92 1.90 -4.29 6.68
N ILE A 93 0.75 -4.95 6.58
CA ILE A 93 0.55 -6.06 5.64
C ILE A 93 -0.32 -5.62 4.45
N TRP A 94 -1.54 -5.14 4.72
CA TRP A 94 -2.43 -4.58 3.69
C TRP A 94 -3.36 -3.51 4.24
N VAL A 95 -3.97 -2.75 3.32
CA VAL A 95 -5.12 -1.88 3.58
C VAL A 95 -6.34 -2.46 2.87
N TRP A 96 -7.48 -2.44 3.53
CA TRP A 96 -8.78 -2.82 2.95
C TRP A 96 -9.83 -1.79 3.39
N ASP A 97 -10.80 -1.48 2.54
CA ASP A 97 -11.90 -0.57 2.87
C ASP A 97 -13.20 -1.16 2.35
N HIS A 98 -14.21 -1.24 3.22
CA HIS A 98 -15.50 -1.83 2.88
C HIS A 98 -16.24 -1.13 1.73
N ARG A 99 -15.88 0.13 1.42
CA ARG A 99 -16.44 0.88 0.28
C ARG A 99 -15.96 0.36 -1.08
N TRP A 100 -14.85 -0.37 -1.10
CA TRP A 100 -14.27 -1.03 -2.28
C TRP A 100 -13.92 -2.47 -1.91
N SER A 101 -14.94 -3.23 -1.51
CA SER A 101 -14.78 -4.55 -0.89
C SER A 101 -14.03 -5.56 -1.76
N GLU A 102 -14.06 -5.38 -3.08
CA GLU A 102 -13.39 -6.20 -4.10
C GLU A 102 -11.87 -5.94 -4.18
N LEU A 103 -11.41 -4.82 -3.63
CA LEU A 103 -10.00 -4.41 -3.67
C LEU A 103 -9.32 -4.61 -2.33
N ILE A 104 -8.09 -5.11 -2.37
CA ILE A 104 -7.18 -5.13 -1.23
C ILE A 104 -5.84 -4.54 -1.65
N HIS A 105 -5.20 -3.81 -0.74
CA HIS A 105 -3.99 -3.06 -1.03
C HIS A 105 -2.82 -3.52 -0.17
N PRO A 106 -2.14 -4.64 -0.50
CA PRO A 106 -0.92 -5.02 0.21
C PRO A 106 0.14 -3.93 0.16
N PHE A 107 0.94 -3.83 1.21
CA PHE A 107 2.13 -2.99 1.23
C PHE A 107 3.22 -3.73 0.46
N ALA A 108 3.89 -3.05 -0.48
CA ALA A 108 4.99 -3.66 -1.23
C ALA A 108 6.10 -4.20 -0.31
N SER A 109 6.31 -3.58 0.85
CA SER A 109 7.27 -4.02 1.86
C SER A 109 6.93 -5.33 2.57
N ALA A 110 5.73 -5.87 2.38
CA ALA A 110 5.27 -7.13 2.95
C ALA A 110 5.14 -8.24 1.89
N ILE A 111 5.55 -7.99 0.65
CA ILE A 111 5.51 -8.96 -0.44
C ILE A 111 6.91 -9.57 -0.62
N ASP A 112 6.97 -10.89 -0.59
CA ASP A 112 8.19 -11.69 -0.75
C ASP A 112 8.40 -12.12 -2.21
N THR A 113 7.34 -12.16 -3.01
CA THR A 113 7.44 -12.40 -4.46
C THR A 113 8.23 -11.29 -5.14
N ASP A 114 9.17 -11.65 -6.03
CA ASP A 114 9.93 -10.69 -6.82
C ASP A 114 8.98 -9.78 -7.63
N LEU A 115 8.90 -8.51 -7.23
CA LEU A 115 8.02 -7.53 -7.85
C LEU A 115 8.66 -6.92 -9.11
N PRO A 116 7.86 -6.57 -10.14
CA PRO A 116 8.37 -5.81 -11.27
C PRO A 116 8.95 -4.46 -10.83
N VAL A 117 10.05 -4.04 -11.44
CA VAL A 117 10.68 -2.76 -11.13
C VAL A 117 9.94 -1.62 -11.85
N PRO A 118 9.41 -0.61 -11.15
CA PRO A 118 8.76 0.53 -11.80
C PRO A 118 9.79 1.37 -12.57
N TYR A 119 9.48 1.71 -13.82
CA TYR A 119 10.30 2.63 -14.62
C TYR A 119 10.23 4.08 -14.12
N GLU A 120 9.15 4.44 -13.45
CA GLU A 120 8.93 5.76 -12.86
C GLU A 120 8.16 5.60 -11.55
N MET A 121 8.58 6.33 -10.52
CA MET A 121 7.82 6.45 -9.28
C MET A 121 6.79 7.57 -9.39
N VAL A 122 5.55 7.31 -8.98
CA VAL A 122 4.52 8.34 -8.80
C VAL A 122 4.45 8.69 -7.32
N CYS A 123 5.02 9.84 -6.97
CA CYS A 123 5.10 10.34 -5.61
C CYS A 123 3.90 11.25 -5.32
N ILE A 124 3.08 10.89 -4.34
CA ILE A 124 1.83 11.58 -4.02
C ILE A 124 1.85 12.18 -2.62
N MET A 125 0.96 13.15 -2.37
CA MET A 125 0.80 13.87 -1.11
C MET A 125 1.98 14.77 -0.75
N GLU A 126 2.57 15.47 -1.73
CA GLU A 126 3.65 16.47 -1.51
C GLU A 126 3.26 17.51 -0.46
N GLY A 127 2.02 18.03 -0.51
CA GLY A 127 1.56 19.06 0.42
C GLY A 127 1.52 18.61 1.89
N SER A 128 1.48 17.29 2.13
CA SER A 128 1.53 16.70 3.47
C SER A 128 2.96 16.28 3.88
N LYS A 129 3.90 16.28 2.94
CA LYS A 129 5.27 15.80 3.16
C LYS A 129 6.14 16.92 3.77
N PRO A 130 6.80 16.69 4.91
CA PRO A 130 7.70 17.68 5.48
C PRO A 130 8.96 17.84 4.63
N ALA A 131 9.58 19.03 4.67
CA ALA A 131 10.74 19.37 3.85
C ALA A 131 11.95 18.42 4.05
N TRP A 132 12.11 17.81 5.23
CA TRP A 132 13.20 16.87 5.50
C TRP A 132 13.02 15.52 4.79
N ALA A 133 11.80 15.15 4.41
CA ALA A 133 11.53 13.90 3.71
C ALA A 133 11.83 14.09 2.22
N ARG A 134 12.91 13.45 1.75
CA ARG A 134 13.37 13.51 0.36
C ARG A 134 12.74 12.40 -0.46
N TRP A 135 12.31 12.73 -1.67
CA TRP A 135 11.83 11.75 -2.63
C TRP A 135 12.91 10.76 -3.06
N PRO A 136 12.54 9.54 -3.49
CA PRO A 136 13.50 8.60 -4.03
C PRO A 136 14.22 9.18 -5.25
N GLU A 137 15.45 8.74 -5.45
CA GLU A 137 16.23 9.07 -6.64
C GLU A 137 15.63 8.41 -7.89
N GLY A 138 16.11 8.82 -9.07
CA GLY A 138 15.59 8.33 -10.35
C GLY A 138 14.34 9.07 -10.85
N LYS A 139 13.77 8.52 -11.93
CA LYS A 139 12.64 9.10 -12.65
C LYS A 139 11.38 9.06 -11.78
N LYS A 140 10.73 10.22 -11.64
CA LYS A 140 9.52 10.37 -10.83
C LYS A 140 8.65 11.52 -11.29
N SER A 141 7.36 11.42 -11.01
CA SER A 141 6.43 12.53 -10.99
C SER A 141 5.96 12.79 -9.55
N VAL A 142 5.77 14.07 -9.21
CA VAL A 142 5.39 14.51 -7.86
C VAL A 142 4.06 15.23 -7.94
N HIS A 143 3.14 14.87 -7.05
CA HIS A 143 1.76 15.39 -7.03
C HIS A 143 1.43 15.94 -5.64
N GLU A 144 0.78 17.11 -5.61
CA GLU A 144 0.40 17.79 -4.36
C GLU A 144 -0.51 16.93 -3.49
N VAL A 145 -1.49 16.27 -4.13
CA VAL A 145 -2.42 15.33 -3.47
C VAL A 145 -2.36 13.98 -4.17
N TYR A 146 -3.24 13.68 -5.13
CA TYR A 146 -3.18 12.47 -5.97
C TYR A 146 -2.93 12.85 -7.44
N GLY A 147 -2.36 11.91 -8.20
CA GLY A 147 -2.33 12.02 -9.67
C GLY A 147 -3.69 11.71 -10.31
N GLY A 148 -3.77 11.82 -11.63
CA GLY A 148 -5.02 11.58 -12.38
C GLY A 148 -5.32 10.10 -12.69
N ASP A 149 -4.31 9.24 -12.67
CA ASP A 149 -4.46 7.82 -13.01
C ASP A 149 -4.88 7.01 -11.77
N SER A 150 -5.84 6.08 -11.93
CA SER A 150 -6.08 5.02 -10.94
C SER A 150 -4.96 3.97 -10.96
N LEU A 151 -4.89 3.11 -9.93
CA LEU A 151 -3.95 1.98 -9.90
C LEU A 151 -4.04 1.14 -11.18
N GLU A 152 -5.25 0.75 -11.56
CA GLU A 152 -5.51 0.02 -12.81
C GLU A 152 -5.18 0.84 -14.05
N GLY A 153 -5.62 2.10 -14.10
CA GLY A 153 -5.42 2.98 -15.25
C GLY A 153 -3.94 3.20 -15.56
N TRP A 154 -3.13 3.41 -14.52
CA TRP A 154 -1.68 3.52 -14.66
C TRP A 154 -1.08 2.23 -15.22
N HIS A 155 -1.45 1.06 -14.68
CA HIS A 155 -0.93 -0.22 -15.17
C HIS A 155 -1.33 -0.50 -16.62
N LYS A 156 -2.58 -0.23 -17.01
CA LYS A 156 -3.04 -0.39 -18.40
C LYS A 156 -2.28 0.52 -19.36
N LYS A 157 -2.14 1.79 -19.00
CA LYS A 157 -1.42 2.80 -19.80
C LYS A 157 0.06 2.45 -20.02
N HIS A 158 0.69 1.78 -19.06
CA HIS A 158 2.11 1.40 -19.13
C HIS A 158 2.33 -0.06 -19.54
N GLY A 159 1.28 -0.81 -19.92
CA GLY A 159 1.41 -2.21 -20.36
C GLY A 159 1.78 -3.19 -19.26
N PHE A 160 1.53 -2.85 -17.99
CA PHE A 160 1.80 -3.68 -16.81
C PHE A 160 0.56 -4.29 -16.19
N PHE A 161 -0.62 -4.06 -16.77
CA PHE A 161 -1.84 -4.71 -16.32
C PHE A 161 -1.80 -6.19 -16.68
N VAL A 162 -2.04 -7.05 -15.70
CA VAL A 162 -2.06 -8.50 -15.88
C VAL A 162 -3.51 -8.96 -15.87
N GLU A 163 -4.01 -9.49 -16.99
CA GLU A 163 -5.39 -9.99 -17.11
C GLU A 163 -5.68 -11.15 -16.17
#